data_AF-D4YTV7-F1
#
_entry.id   AF-D4YTV7-F1
#
_cell.length_a   1.000
_cell.length_b   1.000
_cell.length_c   1.000
_cell.angle_alpha   90.00
_cell.angle_beta   90.00
_cell.angle_gamma   90.00
#
_symmetry.space_group_name_H-M   'P 1'
#
loop_
_entity.id
_entity.type
_entity.pdbx_description
1 polymer ?
#
loop_
_entity_poly.entity_id
_entity_poly.type
_entity_poly.pdbx_seq_one_letter_code
_entity_poly.pdbx_strand_id
1 'polypeptide(L)' 'MQSKISIKKIQEQGYTTKKNHAGLGLANIAKIEDKYAEMSISYNVKDNWFDFYLVIDTEGD' A
#
# COMPACT_ATOMS: atom_id res chain seq x y z
N MET A 1 7.47 3.46 -23.56
CA MET A 1 7.07 4.42 -22.51
C MET A 1 6.86 3.60 -21.23
N GLN A 2 7.76 3.66 -20.25
CA GLN A 2 7.59 2.93 -18.99
C GLN A 2 6.53 3.66 -18.15
N SER A 3 5.49 2.95 -17.71
CA SER A 3 4.49 3.51 -16.80
C SER A 3 5.11 3.68 -15.42
N LYS A 4 5.39 4.91 -15.03
CA LYS A 4 5.77 5.25 -13.66
C LYS A 4 4.64 4.82 -12.72
N ILE A 5 4.90 3.86 -11.83
CA ILE A 5 3.92 3.43 -10.81
C ILE A 5 3.60 4.66 -9.96
N SER A 6 2.32 5.04 -9.89
CA SER A 6 1.86 6.11 -9.02
C SER A 6 1.32 5.49 -7.73
N ILE A 7 2.00 5.75 -6.61
CA ILE A 7 1.58 5.29 -5.28
C ILE A 7 0.15 5.72 -4.97
N LYS A 8 -0.19 6.98 -5.24
CA LYS A 8 -1.55 7.49 -5.03
C LYS A 8 -2.59 6.70 -5.82
N LYS A 9 -2.27 6.35 -7.08
CA LYS A 9 -3.20 5.65 -7.97
C LYS A 9 -3.44 4.20 -7.52
N ILE A 10 -2.40 3.50 -7.07
CA ILE A 10 -2.52 2.10 -6.63
C ILE A 10 -3.27 1.96 -5.29
N GLN A 11 -3.42 3.06 -4.54
CA GLN A 11 -4.21 3.13 -3.30
C GLN A 11 -5.70 3.42 -3.55
N GLU A 12 -6.09 3.79 -4.77
CA GLU A 12 -7.50 4.10 -5.09
C GLU A 12 -8.38 2.85 -5.01
N GLN A 13 -9.51 2.96 -4.30
CA GLN A 13 -10.48 1.88 -4.22
C GLN A 13 -10.99 1.50 -5.61
N GLY A 14 -10.89 0.21 -5.96
CA GLY A 14 -11.32 -0.29 -7.26
C GLY A 14 -10.22 -0.26 -8.33
N TYR A 15 -9.07 0.36 -8.07
CA TYR A 15 -7.98 0.38 -9.03
C TYR A 15 -7.31 -0.99 -9.15
N THR A 16 -7.20 -1.49 -10.39
CA THR A 16 -6.52 -2.73 -10.72
C THR A 16 -6.12 -2.75 -12.18
N THR A 17 -5.00 -3.40 -12.50
CA THR A 17 -4.61 -3.73 -13.88
C THR A 17 -4.98 -5.17 -14.26
N LYS A 18 -5.41 -5.98 -13.29
CA LYS A 18 -5.79 -7.38 -13.46
C LYS A 18 -7.27 -7.50 -13.82
N LYS A 19 -7.58 -8.32 -14.82
CA LYS A 19 -8.97 -8.66 -15.22
C LYS A 19 -9.69 -9.36 -14.05
N ASN A 20 -10.96 -9.02 -13.83
CA ASN A 20 -11.82 -9.60 -12.78
C ASN A 20 -11.26 -9.47 -11.34
N HIS A 21 -10.41 -8.47 -11.10
CA HIS A 21 -9.90 -8.19 -9.76
C HIS A 21 -10.58 -6.93 -9.20
N ALA A 22 -10.96 -6.94 -7.93
CA ALA A 22 -11.76 -5.86 -7.34
C ALA A 22 -10.93 -4.63 -6.92
N GLY A 23 -9.60 -4.73 -6.86
CA GLY A 23 -8.75 -3.58 -6.50
C GLY A 23 -8.96 -3.07 -5.06
N LEU A 24 -9.25 -3.98 -4.12
CA LEU A 24 -9.59 -3.62 -2.73
C LEU A 24 -8.42 -3.75 -1.75
N GLY A 25 -7.32 -4.43 -2.14
CA GLY A 25 -6.20 -4.74 -1.24
C GLY A 25 -5.53 -3.48 -0.67
N LEU A 26 -4.79 -2.74 -1.50
CA LEU A 26 -4.09 -1.52 -1.09
C LEU A 26 -5.05 -0.42 -0.61
N ALA A 27 -6.26 -0.37 -1.15
CA ALA A 27 -7.30 0.58 -0.74
C ALA A 27 -7.77 0.39 0.71
N ASN A 28 -7.61 -0.81 1.28
CA ASN A 28 -7.95 -1.08 2.67
C ASN A 28 -6.80 -0.82 3.63
N ILE A 29 -5.56 -0.69 3.14
CA ILE A 29 -4.39 -0.61 4.00
C ILE A 29 -4.37 0.68 4.84
N ALA A 30 -4.78 1.82 4.29
CA ALA A 30 -4.92 3.07 5.06
C ALA A 30 -5.86 2.90 6.26
N LYS A 31 -6.96 2.15 6.10
CA LYS A 31 -7.91 1.88 7.20
C LYS A 31 -7.33 0.95 8.26
N ILE A 32 -6.36 0.10 7.89
CA ILE A 32 -5.66 -0.78 8.83
C ILE A 32 -4.66 0.06 9.63
N GLU A 33 -3.87 0.91 8.98
CA GLU A 33 -2.96 1.85 9.64
C GLU A 33 -3.71 2.78 10.62
N ASP A 34 -4.84 3.37 10.19
CA ASP A 34 -5.69 4.20 11.04
C ASP A 34 -6.26 3.47 12.27
N LYS A 35 -6.39 2.13 12.21
CA LYS A 35 -6.98 1.31 13.26
C LYS A 35 -5.98 0.91 14.35
N TYR A 36 -4.69 0.82 14.02
CA TYR A 36 -3.65 0.29 14.90
C TYR A 36 -2.56 1.35 15.04
N ALA A 37 -2.54 2.05 16.18
CA ALA A 37 -1.62 3.18 16.40
C ALA A 37 -0.15 2.77 16.45
N GLU A 38 0.11 1.51 16.80
CA GLU A 38 1.42 0.85 16.78
C GLU A 38 1.90 0.46 15.37
N MET A 39 1.04 0.63 14.36
CA MET A 39 1.36 0.27 12.99
C MET A 39 1.77 1.50 12.18
N SER A 40 2.85 1.38 11.42
CA SER A 40 3.23 2.35 10.40
C SER A 40 3.40 1.66 9.05
N ILE A 41 2.85 2.26 8.01
CA ILE A 41 2.89 1.75 6.65
C ILE A 41 3.51 2.78 5.72
N SER A 42 4.44 2.34 4.89
CA SER A 42 5.03 3.19 3.85
C SER A 42 5.21 2.45 2.53
N TYR A 43 5.24 3.24 1.46
CA TYR A 43 5.33 2.75 0.10
C TYR A 43 6.46 3.47 -0.60
N ASN A 44 7.22 2.74 -1.42
CA ASN A 44 8.25 3.32 -2.26
C ASN A 44 8.15 2.78 -3.68
N VAL A 45 8.54 3.62 -4.65
CA VAL A 45 8.75 3.19 -6.03
C VAL A 45 10.14 3.65 -6.44
N LYS A 46 11.03 2.69 -6.64
CA LYS A 46 12.40 2.95 -7.10
C LYS A 46 12.77 1.95 -8.17
N ASP A 47 13.34 2.42 -9.29
CA ASP A 47 13.80 1.56 -10.39
C ASP A 47 12.72 0.57 -10.89
N ASN A 48 11.46 1.02 -10.94
CA ASN A 48 10.24 0.24 -11.24
C ASN A 48 9.89 -0.89 -10.26
N TRP A 49 10.59 -0.99 -9.14
CA TRP A 49 10.20 -1.82 -8.02
C TRP A 49 9.21 -1.09 -7.15
N PHE A 50 8.19 -1.80 -6.71
CA PHE A 50 7.25 -1.35 -5.70
C PHE A 50 7.60 -2.04 -4.39
N ASP A 51 7.97 -1.24 -3.40
CA ASP A 51 8.26 -1.69 -2.05
C ASP A 51 7.10 -1.35 -1.13
N PHE A 52 6.72 -2.32 -0.30
CA PHE A 52 5.72 -2.19 0.75
C PHE A 52 6.39 -2.47 2.09
N TYR A 53 6.35 -1.49 2.99
CA TYR A 53 6.85 -1.63 4.35
C TYR A 53 5.68 -1.55 5.32
N LEU A 54 5.63 -2.53 6.22
CA LEU A 54 4.74 -2.54 7.37
C LEU A 54 5.61 -2.77 8.60
N VAL A 55 5.52 -1.83 9.54
CA VAL A 55 6.21 -1.90 10.83
C VAL A 55 5.14 -1.98 11.91
N ILE A 56 5.37 -2.83 12.90
CA ILE A 56 4.56 -2.93 14.11
C ILE A 56 5.51 -2.66 15.26
N ASP A 57 5.31 -1.53 15.93
CA ASP A 57 6.05 -1.17 17.12
C ASP A 57 5.45 -1.94 18.31
N THR A 58 6.12 -3.02 18.72
CA THR A 58 5.78 -3.66 19.99
C THR A 58 6.40 -2.83 21.12
N GLU A 59 5.61 -2.43 22.12
CA GLU A 59 6.20 -1.99 23.39
C GLU A 59 7.19 -3.07 23.84
N GLY A 60 8.46 -2.68 23.99
CA GLY A 60 9.49 -3.59 24.45
C GLY A 60 9.27 -3.88 25.93
N ASP A 61 9.27 -5.17 26.28
CA ASP A 61 9.49 -5.61 27.67
C ASP A 61 10.87 -5.17 28.18
#